data_AF-A0A139TUD8-F1
#
_entry.id   AF-A0A139TUD8-F1
#
_cell.length_a   1.000
_cell.length_b   1.000
_cell.length_c   1.000
_cell.angle_alpha   90.00
_cell.angle_beta   90.00
_cell.angle_gamma   90.00
#
_symmetry.space_group_name_H-M   'P 1'
#
loop_
_entity.id
_entity.type
_entity.pdbx_description
1 polymer ?
#
loop_
_entity_poly.entity_id
_entity_poly.type
_entity_poly.pdbx_seq_one_letter_code
_entity_poly.pdbx_strand_id
1 'polypeptide(L)'
;MNTKTKRNIRVIHSRWQGNCRIEGLRLFREQGNDMAIITEGDGENPRALFWPGYESVELLTYNPATDEYFATGAAGQWQSRHCAASVTGAKYVLHEPSRTLMYLIPKNACSTQMGTVLHELGFRPAAGSPSRVWNGNAYSHCLNNEDYDADKFEKYNHLVVFRDPVERFVNLANYAWCINRGMFSPFTSSCKSKRQLLDTMHLLVRMNEANHPGRFEQHLEGQAWYYDHCPRIDTVVRVEDLTDYMKTVMNVESYNCNVDGKYELTRDDLTEEDIARIRENWAGDFLLEERFKELFWINPTK
;
A
#
# COMPACT_ATOMS: atom_id res chain seq x y z
N MET A 1 39.18 -20.39 -11.77
CA MET A 1 38.88 -21.29 -10.63
C MET A 1 37.53 -20.89 -10.08
N ASN A 2 36.51 -21.73 -10.27
CA ASN A 2 35.12 -21.40 -10.01
C ASN A 2 34.75 -21.97 -8.62
N THR A 3 34.87 -21.15 -7.57
CA THR A 3 34.42 -21.53 -6.24
C THR A 3 32.89 -21.60 -6.26
N LYS A 4 32.35 -22.82 -6.27
CA LYS A 4 30.92 -23.07 -5.96
C LYS A 4 30.70 -22.70 -4.49
N THR A 5 30.55 -21.41 -4.22
CA THR A 5 30.27 -20.91 -2.88
C THR A 5 28.88 -21.36 -2.50
N LYS A 6 28.81 -22.33 -1.58
CA LYS A 6 27.55 -22.72 -0.95
C LYS A 6 27.14 -21.59 -0.02
N ARG A 7 25.94 -21.04 -0.21
CA ARG A 7 25.39 -20.01 0.66
C ARG A 7 24.03 -20.45 1.19
N ASN A 8 23.88 -20.46 2.51
CA ASN A 8 22.58 -20.64 3.13
C ASN A 8 21.92 -19.28 3.27
N ILE A 9 20.66 -19.18 2.88
CA ILE A 9 19.85 -17.96 2.95
C ILE A 9 18.48 -18.31 3.51
N ARG A 10 17.80 -17.31 4.06
CA ARG A 10 16.38 -17.41 4.39
C ARG A 10 15.58 -16.68 3.34
N VAL A 11 14.61 -17.37 2.75
CA VAL A 11 13.72 -16.80 1.72
C VAL A 11 12.34 -16.60 2.31
N ILE A 12 11.81 -15.41 2.09
CA ILE A 12 10.47 -14.98 2.45
C ILE A 12 9.67 -14.85 1.16
N HIS A 13 8.66 -15.70 1.02
CA HIS A 13 7.70 -15.67 -0.07
C HIS A 13 6.27 -15.53 0.50
N SER A 14 5.34 -15.00 -0.28
CA SER A 14 3.95 -14.79 0.16
C SER A 14 3.23 -16.08 0.59
N ARG A 15 3.64 -17.23 0.02
CA ARG A 15 3.05 -18.55 0.29
C ARG A 15 3.88 -19.45 1.21
N TRP A 16 5.15 -19.14 1.42
CA TRP A 16 6.06 -19.98 2.19
C TRP A 16 7.25 -19.17 2.69
N GLN A 17 7.85 -19.61 3.79
CA GLN A 17 9.12 -19.07 4.29
C GLN A 17 10.01 -20.24 4.65
N GLY A 18 11.30 -20.15 4.36
CA GLY A 18 12.19 -21.25 4.68
C GLY A 18 13.66 -21.00 4.39
N ASN A 19 14.49 -21.81 5.02
CA ASN A 19 15.90 -21.88 4.71
C ASN A 19 16.08 -22.51 3.32
N CYS A 20 16.93 -21.86 2.54
CA CYS A 20 17.30 -22.28 1.21
C CYS A 20 18.82 -22.30 1.10
N ARG A 21 19.31 -23.11 0.16
CA ARG A 21 20.73 -23.23 -0.14
C ARG A 21 20.97 -22.87 -1.59
N ILE A 22 21.86 -21.93 -1.83
CA ILE A 22 22.33 -21.59 -3.18
C ILE A 22 23.60 -22.39 -3.50
N GLU A 23 23.61 -23.07 -4.64
CA GLU A 23 24.79 -23.74 -5.19
C GLU A 23 24.96 -23.42 -6.67
N GLY A 24 25.89 -22.51 -6.99
CA GLY A 24 25.99 -21.98 -8.35
C GLY A 24 24.68 -21.28 -8.75
N LEU A 25 24.14 -21.60 -9.91
CA LEU A 25 22.90 -21.01 -10.45
C LEU A 25 21.63 -21.72 -10.00
N ARG A 26 21.62 -22.30 -8.80
CA ARG A 26 20.49 -23.08 -8.30
C ARG A 26 20.19 -22.72 -6.85
N LEU A 27 18.90 -22.54 -6.57
CA LEU A 27 18.37 -22.38 -5.22
C LEU A 27 17.58 -23.63 -4.85
N PHE A 28 17.96 -24.26 -3.74
CA PHE A 28 17.34 -25.46 -3.21
C PHE A 28 16.56 -25.12 -1.94
N ARG A 29 15.29 -25.53 -1.88
CA ARG A 29 14.48 -25.46 -0.65
C ARG A 29 14.75 -26.68 0.22
N GLU A 30 15.06 -26.48 1.51
CA GLU A 30 15.31 -27.60 2.44
C GLU A 30 14.08 -28.50 2.63
N GLN A 31 12.88 -27.92 2.57
CA GLN A 31 11.62 -28.64 2.61
C GLN A 31 11.00 -28.71 1.20
N GLY A 32 10.95 -29.92 0.62
CA GLY A 32 10.17 -30.20 -0.59
C GLY A 32 10.95 -30.62 -1.85
N ASN A 33 12.29 -30.66 -1.82
CA ASN A 33 13.13 -30.99 -2.99
C ASN A 33 12.89 -30.08 -4.23
N ASP A 34 12.29 -28.91 -4.05
CA ASP A 34 12.09 -27.95 -5.14
C ASP A 34 13.38 -27.16 -5.43
N MET A 35 13.61 -26.91 -6.72
CA MET A 35 14.77 -26.18 -7.23
C MET A 35 14.33 -25.03 -8.13
N ALA A 36 14.85 -23.83 -7.86
CA ALA A 36 14.83 -22.71 -8.81
C ALA A 36 16.17 -22.57 -9.51
N ILE A 37 16.14 -22.19 -10.79
CA ILE A 37 17.31 -21.75 -11.54
C ILE A 37 17.48 -20.25 -11.31
N ILE A 38 18.67 -19.84 -10.90
CA ILE A 38 19.03 -18.44 -10.73
C ILE A 38 19.63 -17.93 -12.04
N THR A 39 19.07 -16.87 -12.59
CA THR A 39 19.66 -16.20 -13.76
C THR A 39 20.91 -15.42 -13.35
N GLU A 40 21.97 -15.54 -14.15
CA GLU A 40 23.16 -14.67 -14.03
C GLU A 40 22.75 -13.24 -14.42
N GLY A 41 23.04 -12.27 -13.57
CA GLY A 41 22.92 -10.85 -13.88
C GLY A 41 24.27 -10.17 -13.70
N ASP A 42 24.45 -9.01 -14.33
CA ASP A 42 25.62 -8.18 -14.08
C ASP A 42 25.62 -7.70 -12.60
N GLY A 43 26.58 -8.20 -11.80
CA GLY A 43 26.80 -7.85 -10.39
C GLY A 43 26.52 -8.95 -9.35
N GLU A 44 26.78 -8.68 -8.06
CA GLU A 44 26.76 -9.65 -6.94
C GLU A 44 25.35 -10.08 -6.46
N ASN A 45 24.25 -9.58 -7.03
CA ASN A 45 22.89 -9.88 -6.58
C ASN A 45 22.10 -10.70 -7.62
N PRO A 46 21.60 -11.90 -7.28
CA PRO A 46 20.80 -12.73 -8.19
C PRO A 46 19.46 -12.07 -8.52
N ARG A 47 19.12 -11.93 -9.80
CA ARG A 47 17.97 -11.10 -10.25
C ARG A 47 16.70 -11.87 -10.58
N ALA A 48 16.77 -13.13 -10.98
CA ALA A 48 15.54 -13.89 -11.20
C ALA A 48 15.70 -15.37 -10.86
N LEU A 49 14.70 -15.90 -10.16
CA LEU A 49 14.43 -17.30 -9.90
C LEU A 49 13.45 -17.80 -10.94
N PHE A 50 13.88 -18.70 -11.80
CA PHE A 50 12.98 -19.47 -12.63
C PHE A 50 12.64 -20.77 -11.91
N TRP A 51 11.35 -21.02 -11.70
CA TRP A 51 10.84 -22.26 -11.11
C TRP A 51 10.31 -23.17 -12.22
N PRO A 52 11.06 -24.19 -12.68
CA PRO A 52 10.64 -25.01 -13.82
C PRO A 52 9.33 -25.76 -13.57
N GLY A 53 9.10 -26.20 -12.32
CA GLY A 53 7.87 -26.91 -11.94
C GLY A 53 6.61 -26.05 -11.87
N TYR A 54 6.75 -24.72 -11.91
CA TYR A 54 5.63 -23.77 -11.83
C TYR A 54 5.54 -22.86 -13.07
N GLU A 55 6.46 -23.00 -14.04
CA GLU A 55 6.60 -22.13 -15.20
C GLU A 55 6.59 -20.63 -14.84
N SER A 56 7.16 -20.29 -13.67
CA SER A 56 7.15 -18.94 -13.13
C SER A 56 8.56 -18.37 -13.01
N VAL A 57 8.66 -17.05 -13.17
CA VAL A 57 9.85 -16.27 -12.86
C VAL A 57 9.55 -15.43 -11.62
N GLU A 58 10.48 -15.31 -10.67
CA GLU A 58 10.38 -14.44 -9.49
C GLU A 58 11.68 -13.65 -9.32
N LEU A 59 11.62 -12.44 -8.78
CA LEU A 59 12.78 -11.64 -8.38
C LEU A 59 13.16 -11.97 -6.94
N LEU A 60 14.45 -12.17 -6.71
CA LEU A 60 15.01 -12.37 -5.38
C LEU A 60 15.70 -11.09 -4.91
N THR A 61 15.13 -10.39 -3.94
CA THR A 61 15.65 -9.13 -3.41
C THR A 61 16.20 -9.32 -2.01
N TYR A 62 17.43 -8.89 -1.76
CA TYR A 62 18.02 -8.94 -0.43
C TYR A 62 17.46 -7.82 0.48
N ASN A 63 16.98 -8.19 1.67
CA ASN A 63 16.64 -7.27 2.74
C ASN A 63 17.80 -7.18 3.76
N PRO A 64 18.61 -6.12 3.72
CA PRO A 64 19.72 -5.97 4.67
C PRO A 64 19.25 -5.75 6.11
N ALA A 65 18.01 -5.31 6.32
CA ALA A 65 17.49 -5.05 7.66
C ALA A 65 17.29 -6.35 8.46
N THR A 66 16.88 -7.43 7.81
CA THR A 66 16.60 -8.72 8.45
C THR A 66 17.58 -9.83 8.07
N ASP A 67 18.52 -9.57 7.16
CA ASP A 67 19.42 -10.57 6.55
C ASP A 67 18.64 -11.73 5.89
N GLU A 68 17.59 -11.36 5.16
CA GLU A 68 16.70 -12.30 4.47
C GLU A 68 16.53 -11.89 3.01
N TYR A 69 16.02 -12.81 2.20
CA TYR A 69 15.70 -12.55 0.80
C TYR A 69 14.19 -12.60 0.56
N PHE A 70 13.66 -11.62 -0.14
CA PHE A 70 12.28 -11.56 -0.58
C PHE A 70 12.17 -12.15 -1.97
N ALA A 71 11.33 -13.17 -2.15
CA ALA A 71 10.96 -13.69 -3.45
C ALA A 71 9.62 -13.07 -3.90
N THR A 72 9.62 -12.39 -5.05
CA THR A 72 8.46 -11.66 -5.58
C THR A 72 8.20 -12.03 -7.04
N GLY A 73 6.97 -12.40 -7.41
CA GLY A 73 6.70 -13.12 -8.67
C GLY A 73 6.53 -12.27 -9.94
N ALA A 74 6.69 -12.92 -11.10
CA ALA A 74 6.39 -12.41 -12.44
C ALA A 74 5.04 -12.87 -13.02
N ALA A 75 4.49 -13.98 -12.51
CA ALA A 75 3.09 -14.39 -12.71
C ALA A 75 2.34 -14.56 -11.36
N GLY A 76 3.00 -14.19 -10.26
CA GLY A 76 2.46 -14.15 -8.91
C GLY A 76 2.03 -12.74 -8.57
N GLN A 77 1.01 -12.22 -9.28
CA GLN A 77 0.20 -11.14 -8.74
C GLN A 77 -0.04 -11.46 -7.27
N TRP A 78 0.19 -10.49 -6.38
CA TRP A 78 -0.34 -10.57 -5.03
C TRP A 78 -1.87 -10.67 -5.19
N GLN A 79 -2.44 -11.83 -5.47
CA GLN A 79 -3.86 -12.07 -5.36
C GLN A 79 -4.18 -12.21 -3.88
N SER A 80 -3.86 -11.17 -3.09
CA SER A 80 -4.85 -10.77 -2.11
C SER A 80 -6.10 -10.48 -2.95
N ARG A 81 -7.26 -10.94 -2.51
CA ARG A 81 -8.55 -10.71 -3.19
C ARG A 81 -8.90 -9.21 -3.36
N HIS A 82 -7.96 -8.31 -3.04
CA HIS A 82 -8.06 -6.87 -3.04
C HIS A 82 -7.19 -6.17 -4.11
N CYS A 83 -6.34 -6.91 -4.86
CA CYS A 83 -5.25 -6.32 -5.67
C CYS A 83 -5.50 -6.22 -7.19
N ALA A 84 -6.72 -6.36 -7.69
CA ALA A 84 -7.01 -6.03 -9.10
C ALA A 84 -6.87 -4.51 -9.39
N ALA A 85 -6.69 -3.68 -8.37
CA ALA A 85 -6.80 -2.23 -8.45
C ALA A 85 -5.52 -1.49 -8.87
N SER A 86 -4.33 -2.13 -8.93
CA SER A 86 -3.11 -1.43 -9.40
C SER A 86 -3.13 -1.10 -10.89
N VAL A 87 -4.14 -1.59 -11.63
CA VAL A 87 -4.37 -1.28 -13.06
C VAL A 87 -5.59 -0.37 -13.25
N THR A 88 -6.43 -0.18 -12.23
CA THR A 88 -7.76 0.44 -12.37
C THR A 88 -7.94 1.67 -11.46
N GLY A 89 -6.90 2.43 -11.10
CA GLY A 89 -7.04 3.67 -10.31
C GLY A 89 -7.65 3.51 -8.90
N ALA A 90 -8.06 4.64 -8.29
CA ALA A 90 -8.69 4.64 -6.97
C ALA A 90 -10.10 4.04 -7.01
N LYS A 91 -10.44 3.21 -6.02
CA LYS A 91 -11.85 2.91 -5.72
C LYS A 91 -12.54 4.17 -5.22
N TYR A 92 -13.85 4.25 -5.38
CA TYR A 92 -14.63 5.33 -4.79
C TYR A 92 -15.92 4.82 -4.14
N VAL A 93 -16.44 5.62 -3.22
CA VAL A 93 -17.73 5.40 -2.58
C VAL A 93 -18.59 6.64 -2.75
N LEU A 94 -19.90 6.44 -2.86
CA LEU A 94 -20.86 7.52 -3.01
C LEU A 94 -21.51 7.81 -1.65
N HIS A 95 -21.52 9.08 -1.27
CA HIS A 95 -22.43 9.59 -0.25
C HIS A 95 -23.60 10.30 -0.95
N GLU A 96 -24.70 9.56 -1.10
CA GLU A 96 -25.90 10.04 -1.82
C GLU A 96 -26.49 11.34 -1.26
N PRO A 97 -26.65 11.52 0.09
CA PRO A 97 -27.28 12.71 0.64
C PRO A 97 -26.53 14.01 0.30
N SER A 98 -25.21 14.02 0.37
CA SER A 98 -24.39 15.19 0.05
C SER A 98 -23.97 15.26 -1.43
N ARG A 99 -24.37 14.27 -2.25
CA ARG A 99 -23.91 14.13 -3.63
C ARG A 99 -22.38 14.20 -3.72
N THR A 100 -21.68 13.41 -2.90
CA THR A 100 -20.21 13.38 -2.91
C THR A 100 -19.70 12.02 -3.35
N LEU A 101 -18.79 12.00 -4.31
CA LEU A 101 -18.01 10.83 -4.70
C LEU A 101 -16.65 10.95 -4.02
N MET A 102 -16.31 9.97 -3.18
CA MET A 102 -15.11 9.99 -2.35
C MET A 102 -14.10 8.97 -2.86
N TYR A 103 -12.93 9.42 -3.32
CA TYR A 103 -11.84 8.54 -3.73
C TYR A 103 -11.10 7.93 -2.53
N LEU A 104 -11.03 6.61 -2.51
CA LEU A 104 -10.52 5.81 -1.40
C LEU A 104 -9.04 5.50 -1.58
N ILE A 105 -8.19 6.51 -1.36
CA ILE A 105 -6.73 6.35 -1.43
C ILE A 105 -6.22 5.65 -0.15
N PRO A 106 -5.42 4.57 -0.27
CA PRO A 106 -4.84 3.90 0.88
C PRO A 106 -4.05 4.85 1.78
N LYS A 107 -4.34 4.74 3.09
CA LYS A 107 -3.74 5.53 4.18
C LYS A 107 -4.17 6.99 4.24
N ASN A 108 -5.10 7.43 3.39
CA ASN A 108 -5.65 8.78 3.43
C ASN A 108 -7.05 8.79 4.06
N ALA A 109 -7.18 8.15 5.23
CA ALA A 109 -8.46 7.98 5.94
C ALA A 109 -9.60 7.33 5.10
N CYS A 110 -9.25 6.49 4.12
CA CYS A 110 -10.22 5.77 3.29
C CYS A 110 -11.21 4.90 4.10
N SER A 111 -10.76 4.35 5.24
CA SER A 111 -11.65 3.61 6.15
C SER A 111 -12.66 4.51 6.84
N THR A 112 -12.33 5.76 7.16
CA THR A 112 -13.28 6.73 7.73
C THR A 112 -14.30 7.13 6.67
N GLN A 113 -13.87 7.43 5.45
CA GLN A 113 -14.78 7.73 4.32
C GLN A 113 -15.79 6.60 4.10
N MET A 114 -15.33 5.35 4.01
CA MET A 114 -16.19 4.17 3.89
C MET A 114 -17.06 3.95 5.12
N GLY A 115 -16.48 4.04 6.32
CA GLY A 115 -17.16 3.84 7.59
C GLY A 115 -18.33 4.81 7.76
N THR A 116 -18.16 6.07 7.38
CA THR A 116 -19.22 7.09 7.42
C THR A 116 -20.41 6.70 6.55
N VAL A 117 -20.17 6.30 5.29
CA VAL A 117 -21.24 5.87 4.38
C VAL A 117 -21.97 4.64 4.92
N LEU A 118 -21.24 3.65 5.40
CA LEU A 118 -21.84 2.44 5.98
C LEU A 118 -22.68 2.76 7.23
N HIS A 119 -22.19 3.68 8.07
CA HIS A 119 -22.89 4.12 9.27
C HIS A 119 -24.24 4.78 8.96
N GLU A 120 -24.29 5.68 7.98
CA GLU A 120 -25.53 6.32 7.52
C GLU A 120 -26.52 5.32 6.92
N LEU A 121 -26.03 4.24 6.30
CA LEU A 121 -26.86 3.13 5.80
C LEU A 121 -27.33 2.17 6.91
N GLY A 122 -27.04 2.47 8.18
CA GLY A 122 -27.47 1.68 9.34
C GLY A 122 -26.53 0.51 9.70
N PHE A 123 -25.42 0.34 8.99
CA PHE A 123 -24.40 -0.63 9.39
C PHE A 123 -23.54 -0.04 10.49
N ARG A 124 -23.33 -0.78 11.57
CA ARG A 124 -22.45 -0.37 12.66
C ARG A 124 -21.16 -1.18 12.62
N PRO A 125 -20.19 -0.86 11.74
CA PRO A 125 -18.88 -1.49 11.82
C PRO A 125 -18.31 -1.24 13.23
N ALA A 126 -17.56 -2.17 13.81
CA ALA A 126 -16.99 -1.92 15.13
C ALA A 126 -15.91 -0.82 15.02
N ALA A 127 -16.05 0.25 15.81
CA ALA A 127 -15.06 1.31 15.91
C ALA A 127 -13.66 0.73 16.22
N GLY A 128 -12.62 1.28 15.58
CA GLY A 128 -11.22 0.90 15.82
C GLY A 128 -10.74 -0.39 15.14
N SER A 129 -11.47 -0.98 14.18
CA SER A 129 -11.01 -2.16 13.44
C SER A 129 -11.19 -2.02 11.92
N PRO A 130 -10.14 -1.64 11.16
CA PRO A 130 -10.25 -1.50 9.70
C PRO A 130 -10.59 -2.81 8.99
N SER A 131 -10.15 -3.95 9.53
CA SER A 131 -10.48 -5.28 8.97
C SER A 131 -11.97 -5.61 9.06
N ARG A 132 -12.74 -4.92 9.93
CA ARG A 132 -14.19 -5.06 10.02
C ARG A 132 -14.94 -4.10 9.10
N VAL A 133 -14.31 -3.00 8.69
CA VAL A 133 -14.86 -2.06 7.70
C VAL A 133 -14.71 -2.64 6.32
N TRP A 134 -13.54 -3.14 5.93
CA TRP A 134 -13.30 -3.68 4.58
C TRP A 134 -13.71 -5.15 4.43
N ASN A 135 -14.98 -5.47 4.74
CA ASN A 135 -15.57 -6.80 4.53
C ASN A 135 -16.41 -6.86 3.24
N GLY A 136 -17.00 -8.01 2.92
CA GLY A 136 -17.80 -8.20 1.70
C GLY A 136 -18.92 -7.18 1.50
N ASN A 137 -19.57 -6.71 2.58
CA ASN A 137 -20.61 -5.69 2.49
C ASN A 137 -20.04 -4.32 2.12
N ALA A 138 -18.90 -3.92 2.68
CA ALA A 138 -18.27 -2.65 2.29
C ALA A 138 -17.78 -2.67 0.85
N TYR A 139 -17.26 -3.81 0.39
CA TYR A 139 -16.87 -3.95 -1.00
C TYR A 139 -18.05 -3.80 -1.98
N SER A 140 -19.27 -4.21 -1.61
CA SER A 140 -20.45 -3.97 -2.46
C SER A 140 -20.87 -2.50 -2.56
N HIS A 141 -20.36 -1.63 -1.68
CA HIS A 141 -20.58 -0.19 -1.75
C HIS A 141 -19.43 0.58 -2.41
N CYS A 142 -18.32 -0.11 -2.72
CA CYS A 142 -17.23 0.46 -3.50
C CYS A 142 -17.51 0.30 -4.99
N LEU A 143 -17.16 1.33 -5.76
CA LEU A 143 -17.09 1.28 -7.20
C LEU A 143 -15.60 1.30 -7.61
N ASN A 144 -15.28 0.62 -8.71
CA ASN A 144 -13.95 0.65 -9.30
C ASN A 144 -13.91 1.73 -10.40
N ASN A 145 -12.72 2.15 -10.83
CA ASN A 145 -12.59 3.16 -11.90
C ASN A 145 -13.18 2.71 -13.24
N GLU A 146 -13.24 1.42 -13.50
CA GLU A 146 -13.95 0.84 -14.67
C GLU A 146 -15.46 1.06 -14.63
N ASP A 147 -16.03 1.28 -13.44
CA ASP A 147 -17.44 1.60 -13.24
C ASP A 147 -17.72 3.10 -13.38
N TYR A 148 -16.72 3.91 -13.77
CA TYR A 148 -16.88 5.36 -13.89
C TYR A 148 -17.74 5.71 -15.10
N ASP A 149 -18.87 6.37 -14.81
CA ASP A 149 -19.81 6.89 -15.78
C ASP A 149 -19.90 8.41 -15.58
N ALA A 150 -19.39 9.15 -16.57
CA ALA A 150 -19.34 10.61 -16.53
C ALA A 150 -20.74 11.22 -16.42
N ASP A 151 -21.71 10.71 -17.19
CA ASP A 151 -23.08 11.25 -17.21
C ASP A 151 -23.77 11.00 -15.85
N LYS A 152 -23.51 9.84 -15.25
CA LYS A 152 -24.05 9.50 -13.94
C LYS A 152 -23.41 10.32 -12.82
N PHE A 153 -22.09 10.53 -12.89
CA PHE A 153 -21.31 11.10 -11.78
C PHE A 153 -21.04 12.60 -11.89
N GLU A 154 -21.31 13.25 -13.03
CA GLU A 154 -21.16 14.70 -13.21
C GLU A 154 -21.84 15.53 -12.11
N LYS A 155 -22.97 15.03 -11.59
CA LYS A 155 -23.76 15.65 -10.52
C LYS A 155 -23.16 15.53 -9.11
N TYR A 156 -22.08 14.77 -8.93
CA TYR A 156 -21.42 14.60 -7.64
C TYR A 156 -20.21 15.53 -7.53
N ASN A 157 -19.92 15.99 -6.32
CA ASN A 157 -18.63 16.59 -6.01
C ASN A 157 -17.58 15.48 -5.87
N HIS A 158 -16.51 15.55 -6.67
CA HIS A 158 -15.42 14.56 -6.63
C HIS A 158 -14.37 14.96 -5.59
N LEU A 159 -14.42 14.28 -4.44
CA LEU A 159 -13.57 14.53 -3.29
C LEU A 159 -12.40 13.53 -3.25
N VAL A 160 -11.19 14.06 -3.05
CA VAL A 160 -10.02 13.27 -2.67
C VAL A 160 -9.45 13.77 -1.34
N VAL A 161 -8.94 12.85 -0.51
CA VAL A 161 -8.29 13.19 0.75
C VAL A 161 -6.78 13.18 0.55
N PHE A 162 -6.13 14.29 0.90
CA PHE A 162 -4.68 14.45 0.92
C PHE A 162 -4.13 14.12 2.30
N ARG A 163 -2.98 13.46 2.35
CA ARG A 163 -2.18 13.32 3.58
C ARG A 163 -0.74 13.72 3.27
N ASP A 164 -0.07 14.39 4.20
CA ASP A 164 1.37 14.63 4.10
C ASP A 164 2.11 13.32 3.76
N PRO A 165 3.00 13.27 2.76
CA PRO A 165 3.60 12.03 2.30
C PRO A 165 4.41 11.30 3.39
N VAL A 166 5.02 12.04 4.31
CA VAL A 166 5.79 11.47 5.41
C VAL A 166 4.86 10.87 6.46
N GLU A 167 3.82 11.60 6.87
CA GLU A 167 2.78 11.07 7.78
C GLU A 167 2.04 9.86 7.17
N ARG A 168 1.86 9.86 5.85
CA ARG A 168 1.29 8.73 5.11
C ARG A 168 2.19 7.50 5.19
N PHE A 169 3.51 7.66 5.04
CA PHE A 169 4.48 6.59 5.22
C PHE A 169 4.47 6.03 6.65
N VAL A 170 4.47 6.90 7.66
CA VAL A 170 4.38 6.49 9.07
C VAL A 170 3.11 5.66 9.31
N ASN A 171 1.98 6.10 8.78
CA ASN A 171 0.72 5.35 8.91
C ASN A 171 0.74 4.02 8.15
N LEU A 172 1.42 3.94 7.01
CA LEU A 172 1.65 2.70 6.28
C LEU A 172 2.49 1.72 7.11
N ALA A 173 3.57 2.19 7.73
CA ALA A 173 4.43 1.38 8.60
C ALA A 173 3.69 0.90 9.86
N ASN A 174 2.96 1.80 10.53
CA ASN A 174 2.09 1.43 11.66
C ASN A 174 1.03 0.40 11.26
N TYR A 175 0.45 0.52 10.06
CA TYR A 175 -0.47 -0.48 9.57
C TYR A 175 0.20 -1.86 9.40
N ALA A 176 1.41 -1.90 8.84
CA ALA A 176 2.16 -3.14 8.70
C ALA A 176 2.54 -3.75 10.07
N TRP A 177 2.87 -2.91 11.04
CA TRP A 177 3.30 -3.29 12.39
C TRP A 177 2.15 -3.74 13.29
N CYS A 178 1.12 -2.92 13.45
CA CYS A 178 0.08 -3.11 14.47
C CYS A 178 -0.94 -4.18 14.06
N ILE A 179 -1.18 -4.36 12.77
CA ILE A 179 -2.15 -5.35 12.32
C ILE A 179 -1.52 -6.75 12.26
N ASN A 180 -0.18 -6.87 12.13
CA ASN A 180 0.65 -8.10 12.17
C ASN A 180 -0.06 -9.39 11.71
N ARG A 181 -0.96 -9.25 10.73
CA ARG A 181 -1.86 -10.26 10.18
C ARG A 181 -2.32 -9.74 8.83
N GLY A 182 -1.83 -10.36 7.76
CA GLY A 182 -2.26 -10.03 6.40
C GLY A 182 -1.09 -9.69 5.49
N MET A 183 -1.36 -8.81 4.53
CA MET A 183 -0.59 -8.54 3.32
C MET A 183 0.93 -8.35 3.55
N PHE A 184 1.35 -7.46 4.46
CA PHE A 184 2.77 -7.19 4.72
C PHE A 184 3.43 -8.18 5.67
N SER A 185 2.63 -8.97 6.41
CA SER A 185 3.09 -9.79 7.52
C SER A 185 4.24 -10.72 7.14
N PRO A 186 4.26 -11.41 5.97
CA PRO A 186 5.39 -12.27 5.64
C PRO A 186 6.74 -11.52 5.61
N PHE A 187 6.74 -10.27 5.11
CA PHE A 187 7.93 -9.47 4.88
C PHE A 187 8.37 -8.68 6.11
N THR A 188 7.44 -8.32 6.97
CA THR A 188 7.71 -7.55 8.19
C THR A 188 7.74 -8.40 9.46
N SER A 189 7.33 -9.68 9.40
CA SER A 189 7.28 -10.56 10.60
C SER A 189 8.64 -10.81 11.24
N SER A 190 9.72 -10.73 10.46
CA SER A 190 11.08 -10.92 10.94
C SER A 190 11.71 -9.66 11.54
N CYS A 191 11.07 -8.50 11.38
CA CYS A 191 11.53 -7.25 11.96
C CYS A 191 11.38 -7.29 13.49
N LYS A 192 12.50 -7.12 14.20
CA LYS A 192 12.56 -7.14 15.67
C LYS A 192 12.66 -5.75 16.29
N SER A 193 12.78 -4.71 15.47
CA SER A 193 12.86 -3.31 15.91
C SER A 193 12.15 -2.37 14.93
N LYS A 194 11.82 -1.16 15.41
CA LYS A 194 11.29 -0.07 14.58
C LYS A 194 12.20 0.22 13.39
N ARG A 195 13.51 0.31 13.61
CA ARG A 195 14.50 0.58 12.55
C ARG A 195 14.46 -0.49 11.45
N GLN A 196 14.46 -1.77 11.83
CA GLN A 196 14.36 -2.87 10.86
C GLN A 196 13.05 -2.82 10.06
N LEU A 197 11.94 -2.47 10.73
CA LEU A 197 10.67 -2.26 10.04
C LEU A 197 10.77 -1.12 9.02
N LEU A 198 11.25 0.06 9.42
CA LEU A 198 11.36 1.22 8.55
C LEU A 198 12.23 0.92 7.32
N ASP A 199 13.40 0.32 7.51
CA ASP A 199 14.29 -0.08 6.42
C ASP A 199 13.62 -1.09 5.47
N THR A 200 12.90 -2.05 6.03
CA THR A 200 12.12 -3.01 5.25
C THR A 200 10.99 -2.32 4.48
N MET A 201 10.29 -1.36 5.08
CA MET A 201 9.22 -0.62 4.42
C MET A 201 9.76 0.25 3.27
N HIS A 202 10.91 0.91 3.43
CA HIS A 202 11.57 1.62 2.34
C HIS A 202 11.95 0.69 1.19
N LEU A 203 12.48 -0.50 1.50
CA LEU A 203 12.80 -1.50 0.49
C LEU A 203 11.55 -1.93 -0.29
N LEU A 204 10.45 -2.22 0.40
CA LEU A 204 9.18 -2.60 -0.22
C LEU A 204 8.62 -1.49 -1.12
N VAL A 205 8.62 -0.23 -0.66
CA VAL A 205 8.20 0.92 -1.47
C VAL A 205 9.06 1.04 -2.73
N ARG A 206 10.39 0.99 -2.59
CA ARG A 206 11.32 1.05 -3.72
C ARG A 206 11.09 -0.09 -4.71
N MET A 207 10.88 -1.30 -4.22
CA MET A 207 10.56 -2.46 -5.07
C MET A 207 9.27 -2.24 -5.86
N ASN A 208 8.26 -1.61 -5.25
CA ASN A 208 6.98 -1.34 -5.92
C ASN A 208 7.13 -0.25 -6.99
N GLU A 209 7.83 0.85 -6.68
CA GLU A 209 8.08 1.95 -7.62
C GLU A 209 8.97 1.56 -8.80
N ALA A 210 9.94 0.65 -8.60
CA ALA A 210 10.79 0.15 -9.67
C ALA A 210 10.02 -0.67 -10.73
N ASN A 211 8.74 -0.97 -10.51
CA ASN A 211 7.84 -1.60 -11.49
C ASN A 211 8.39 -2.89 -12.12
N HIS A 212 8.84 -3.82 -11.28
CA HIS A 212 9.49 -5.05 -11.73
C HIS A 212 8.75 -6.30 -11.20
N PRO A 213 7.95 -7.02 -12.01
CA PRO A 213 7.48 -6.81 -13.40
C PRO A 213 6.05 -6.23 -13.47
N GLY A 214 5.66 -5.51 -12.43
CA GLY A 214 4.38 -4.84 -12.24
C GLY A 214 4.28 -4.38 -10.80
N ARG A 215 3.49 -3.33 -10.53
CA ARG A 215 3.19 -2.91 -9.16
C ARG A 215 2.49 -4.03 -8.43
N PHE A 216 3.08 -4.45 -7.31
CA PHE A 216 2.65 -5.65 -6.60
C PHE A 216 1.77 -5.33 -5.41
N GLU A 217 1.81 -4.10 -4.88
CA GLU A 217 1.01 -3.73 -3.71
C GLU A 217 0.55 -2.25 -3.75
N GLN A 218 -0.75 -2.06 -3.92
CA GLN A 218 -1.40 -0.74 -4.01
C GLN A 218 -1.16 0.14 -2.76
N HIS A 219 -0.99 -0.47 -1.59
CA HIS A 219 -0.75 0.29 -0.36
C HIS A 219 0.64 0.93 -0.30
N LEU A 220 1.61 0.44 -1.09
CA LEU A 220 2.97 0.99 -1.20
C LEU A 220 3.07 2.11 -2.25
N GLU A 221 2.04 2.24 -3.08
CA GLU A 221 1.95 3.22 -4.16
C GLU A 221 1.90 4.66 -3.62
N GLY A 222 2.57 5.61 -4.27
CA GLY A 222 2.42 7.03 -3.98
C GLY A 222 0.97 7.51 -4.14
N GLN A 223 0.50 8.46 -3.33
CA GLN A 223 -0.85 9.01 -3.51
C GLN A 223 -1.00 9.76 -4.85
N ALA A 224 0.07 10.34 -5.41
CA ALA A 224 0.03 11.05 -6.68
C ALA A 224 -0.38 10.17 -7.85
N TRP A 225 0.00 8.89 -7.84
CA TRP A 225 -0.48 7.97 -8.86
C TRP A 225 -2.00 7.87 -8.86
N TYR A 226 -2.64 7.80 -7.69
CA TYR A 226 -4.10 7.78 -7.61
C TYR A 226 -4.72 9.07 -8.12
N TYR A 227 -4.14 10.23 -7.80
CA TYR A 227 -4.62 11.52 -8.30
C TYR A 227 -4.59 11.57 -9.83
N ASP A 228 -3.52 11.05 -10.44
CA ASP A 228 -3.37 11.00 -11.90
C ASP A 228 -4.34 10.01 -12.58
N HIS A 229 -4.93 9.08 -11.82
CA HIS A 229 -5.87 8.08 -12.30
C HIS A 229 -7.32 8.34 -11.85
N CYS A 230 -7.58 9.42 -11.11
CA CYS A 230 -8.91 9.90 -10.82
C CYS A 230 -9.48 10.60 -12.06
N PRO A 231 -10.67 10.23 -12.57
CA PRO A 231 -11.25 10.84 -13.78
C PRO A 231 -11.52 12.34 -13.64
N ARG A 232 -11.82 12.79 -12.42
CA ARG A 232 -12.13 14.18 -12.08
C ARG A 232 -11.86 14.42 -10.61
N ILE A 233 -11.33 15.57 -10.24
CA ILE A 233 -11.18 16.01 -8.85
C ILE A 233 -11.73 17.43 -8.77
N ASP A 234 -12.69 17.66 -7.87
CA ASP A 234 -13.28 18.98 -7.63
C ASP A 234 -12.83 19.56 -6.29
N THR A 235 -12.52 18.70 -5.32
CA THR A 235 -12.10 19.13 -3.99
C THR A 235 -11.02 18.22 -3.44
N VAL A 236 -9.98 18.82 -2.87
CA VAL A 236 -8.96 18.13 -2.08
C VAL A 236 -9.13 18.54 -0.61
N VAL A 237 -9.27 17.58 0.29
CA VAL A 237 -9.38 17.85 1.73
C VAL A 237 -8.18 17.26 2.44
N ARG A 238 -7.53 18.04 3.30
CA ARG A 238 -6.45 17.52 4.14
C ARG A 238 -7.01 16.56 5.18
N VAL A 239 -6.28 15.51 5.51
CA VAL A 239 -6.79 14.47 6.41
C VAL A 239 -7.17 15.00 7.79
N GLU A 240 -6.47 16.02 8.28
CA GLU A 240 -6.74 16.75 9.53
C GLU A 240 -8.02 17.61 9.49
N ASP A 241 -8.51 17.91 8.29
CA ASP A 241 -9.68 18.73 8.03
C ASP A 241 -10.89 17.88 7.58
N LEU A 242 -10.69 16.56 7.38
CA LEU A 242 -11.72 15.66 6.85
C LEU A 242 -12.98 15.63 7.71
N THR A 243 -12.82 15.56 9.02
CA THR A 243 -13.95 15.54 9.96
C THR A 243 -14.75 16.85 9.88
N ASP A 244 -14.07 17.99 9.81
CA ASP A 244 -14.72 19.29 9.72
C ASP A 244 -15.43 19.46 8.37
N TYR A 245 -14.81 19.01 7.27
CA TYR A 245 -15.43 19.00 5.96
C TYR A 245 -16.70 18.13 5.92
N MET A 246 -16.64 16.90 6.46
CA MET A 246 -17.80 16.01 6.53
C MET A 246 -18.97 16.67 7.29
N LYS A 247 -18.69 17.34 8.41
CA LYS A 247 -19.72 18.01 9.21
C LYS A 247 -20.27 19.25 8.54
N THR A 248 -19.41 20.11 8.02
CA THR A 248 -19.80 21.45 7.56
C THR A 248 -20.28 21.49 6.11
N VAL A 249 -19.70 20.65 5.24
CA VAL A 249 -20.01 20.61 3.81
C VAL A 249 -20.93 19.45 3.48
N MET A 250 -20.64 18.25 4.00
CA MET A 250 -21.48 17.06 3.72
C MET A 250 -22.65 16.90 4.70
N ASN A 251 -22.70 17.67 5.78
CA ASN A 251 -23.69 17.57 6.85
C ASN A 251 -23.84 16.14 7.42
N VAL A 252 -22.70 15.47 7.65
CA VAL A 252 -22.63 14.11 8.20
C VAL A 252 -21.58 14.01 9.30
N GLU A 253 -21.89 13.24 10.34
CA GLU A 253 -20.93 12.92 11.40
C GLU A 253 -19.94 11.86 10.91
N SER A 254 -18.64 12.18 10.98
CA SER A 254 -17.58 11.26 10.56
C SER A 254 -17.55 10.00 11.43
N TYR A 255 -17.55 8.82 10.82
CA TYR A 255 -17.35 7.57 11.53
C TYR A 255 -15.87 7.18 11.54
N ASN A 256 -15.15 7.57 12.58
CA ASN A 256 -13.69 7.42 12.66
C ASN A 256 -13.27 5.96 12.80
N CYS A 257 -12.80 5.38 11.70
CA CYS A 257 -12.39 3.98 11.58
C CYS A 257 -10.88 3.75 11.54
N ASN A 258 -10.09 4.78 11.79
CA ASN A 258 -8.65 4.68 11.67
C ASN A 258 -8.03 3.77 12.75
N VAL A 259 -6.85 3.23 12.45
CA VAL A 259 -5.99 2.45 13.39
C VAL A 259 -5.28 3.37 14.39
N ASP A 260 -5.73 4.62 14.50
CA ASP A 260 -5.08 5.71 15.21
C ASP A 260 -4.94 5.47 16.73
N GLY A 261 -5.51 4.39 17.26
CA GLY A 261 -5.39 4.02 18.68
C GLY A 261 -4.10 3.31 19.08
N LYS A 262 -3.22 2.92 18.13
CA LYS A 262 -1.92 2.29 18.43
C LYS A 262 -0.83 2.81 17.49
N TYR A 263 -0.36 4.02 17.71
CA TYR A 263 0.81 4.53 17.01
C TYR A 263 2.07 4.07 17.73
N GLU A 264 2.70 3.02 17.21
CA GLU A 264 4.04 2.63 17.66
C GLU A 264 5.09 3.52 17.00
N LEU A 265 4.85 3.98 15.76
CA LEU A 265 5.71 4.89 15.02
C LEU A 265 5.12 6.29 14.92
N THR A 266 5.98 7.31 15.02
CA THR A 266 5.67 8.71 14.69
C THR A 266 6.66 9.25 13.68
N ARG A 267 6.45 10.49 13.22
CA ARG A 267 7.42 11.22 12.40
C ARG A 267 8.81 11.28 13.03
N ASP A 268 8.89 11.41 14.34
CA ASP A 268 10.15 11.56 15.09
C ASP A 268 11.01 10.27 15.08
N ASP A 269 10.42 9.13 14.73
CA ASP A 269 11.17 7.88 14.51
C ASP A 269 11.91 7.87 13.15
N LEU A 270 11.65 8.83 12.26
CA LEU A 270 12.30 8.95 10.96
C LEU A 270 13.54 9.84 11.01
N THR A 271 14.58 9.44 10.28
CA THR A 271 15.77 10.26 10.03
C THR A 271 15.57 11.12 8.78
N GLU A 272 16.45 12.11 8.59
CA GLU A 272 16.49 12.90 7.34
C GLU A 272 16.75 12.01 6.10
N GLU A 273 17.53 10.95 6.25
CA GLU A 273 17.76 9.99 5.17
C GLU A 273 16.48 9.23 4.81
N ASP A 274 15.67 8.84 5.80
CA ASP A 274 14.37 8.22 5.56
C ASP A 274 13.44 9.17 4.79
N ILE A 275 13.37 10.43 5.21
CA ILE A 275 12.55 11.45 4.55
C ILE A 275 13.03 11.68 3.11
N ALA A 276 14.34 11.72 2.88
CA ALA A 276 14.92 11.84 1.54
C ALA A 276 14.54 10.65 0.65
N ARG A 277 14.59 9.42 1.17
CA ARG A 277 14.15 8.21 0.45
C ARG A 277 12.64 8.23 0.16
N ILE A 278 11.80 8.74 1.06
CA ILE A 278 10.35 8.92 0.78
C ILE A 278 10.19 9.91 -0.36
N ARG A 279 10.91 11.03 -0.33
CA ARG A 279 10.86 12.05 -1.38
C ARG A 279 11.33 11.54 -2.74
N GLU A 280 12.35 10.69 -2.76
CA GLU A 280 12.82 10.06 -3.99
C GLU A 280 11.78 9.11 -4.58
N ASN A 281 11.25 8.19 -3.77
CA ASN A 281 10.33 7.16 -4.26
C ASN A 281 8.91 7.70 -4.53
N TRP A 282 8.44 8.67 -3.76
CA TRP A 282 7.11 9.29 -3.89
C TRP A 282 7.21 10.76 -4.29
N ALA A 283 8.12 11.10 -5.20
CA ALA A 283 8.37 12.49 -5.61
C ALA A 283 7.10 13.23 -6.03
N GLY A 284 6.19 12.55 -6.75
CA GLY A 284 4.91 13.12 -7.17
C GLY A 284 4.01 13.55 -6.00
N ASP A 285 4.06 12.85 -4.87
CA ASP A 285 3.22 13.14 -3.70
C ASP A 285 3.53 14.52 -3.11
N PHE A 286 4.80 14.94 -3.17
CA PHE A 286 5.26 16.24 -2.68
C PHE A 286 4.90 17.40 -3.61
N LEU A 287 4.44 17.11 -4.83
CA LEU A 287 4.02 18.13 -5.79
C LEU A 287 2.50 18.35 -5.78
N LEU A 288 1.73 17.49 -5.09
CA LEU A 288 0.27 17.54 -5.13
C LEU A 288 -0.31 18.84 -4.58
N GLU A 289 0.28 19.38 -3.52
CA GLU A 289 -0.18 20.65 -2.93
C GLU A 289 -0.06 21.82 -3.89
N GLU A 290 1.02 21.84 -4.69
CA GLU A 290 1.20 22.85 -5.74
C GLU A 290 0.26 22.60 -6.92
N ARG A 291 0.20 21.35 -7.40
CA ARG A 291 -0.61 20.95 -8.56
C ARG A 291 -2.11 21.18 -8.37
N PHE A 292 -2.62 20.98 -7.15
CA PHE A 292 -4.05 21.06 -6.84
C PHE A 292 -4.39 22.21 -5.90
N LYS A 293 -3.50 23.21 -5.77
CA LYS A 293 -3.60 24.31 -4.81
C LYS A 293 -4.98 24.95 -4.73
N GLU A 294 -5.61 25.20 -5.89
CA GLU A 294 -6.91 25.87 -5.98
C GLU A 294 -8.10 24.98 -5.57
N LEU A 295 -7.90 23.66 -5.52
CA LEU A 295 -8.92 22.69 -5.12
C LEU A 295 -8.86 22.33 -3.64
N PHE A 296 -7.81 22.76 -2.92
CA PHE A 296 -7.72 22.49 -1.48
C PHE A 296 -8.84 23.24 -0.75
N TRP A 297 -9.66 22.49 -0.04
CA TRP A 297 -10.65 23.06 0.85
C TRP A 297 -9.95 23.79 1.99
N ILE A 298 -10.34 25.04 2.19
CA ILE A 298 -9.89 25.86 3.30
C ILE A 298 -11.01 25.84 4.33
N ASN A 299 -10.71 25.29 5.50
CA ASN A 299 -11.64 25.28 6.61
C ASN A 299 -11.96 26.74 7.00
N PRO A 300 -13.22 27.19 6.90
CA PRO A 300 -13.60 28.57 7.20
C PRO A 300 -13.50 28.92 8.70
N THR A 301 -13.25 27.94 9.56
CA THR A 301 -13.18 28.11 11.02
C THR A 301 -11.76 28.08 11.58
N LYS A 302 -10.74 27.88 10.74
CA LYS A 302 -9.31 27.95 11.08
C LYS A 302 -8.68 29.16 10.40
#